data_AF-A0A1C7N2X7-F1
#
_entry.id   AF-A0A1C7N2X7-F1
#
_cell.length_a   1.000
_cell.length_b   1.000
_cell.length_c   1.000
_cell.angle_alpha   90.00
_cell.angle_beta   90.00
_cell.angle_gamma   90.00
#
_symmetry.space_group_name_H-M   'P 1'
#
loop_
_entity.id
_entity.type
_entity.pdbx_description
1 polymer ?
#
loop_
_entity_poly.entity_id
_entity_poly.type
_entity_poly.pdbx_seq_one_letter_code
_entity_poly.pdbx_strand_id
1 'polypeptide(L)' 'MPLYSPFLSPIEECWSKIKKNIRRNPLDKSDMLTSRIAEACKQVTVADCQGWIRHAEIY' A
#
# COMPACT_ATOMS: atom_id res chain seq x y z
N MET A 1 23.06 -6.95 -1.35
CA MET A 1 21.75 -6.51 -1.89
C MET A 1 21.98 -6.02 -3.29
N PRO A 2 21.35 -6.58 -4.34
CA PRO A 2 21.36 -5.92 -5.63
C PRO A 2 20.60 -4.60 -5.51
N LEU A 3 21.09 -3.58 -6.22
CA LEU A 3 20.49 -2.26 -6.30
C LEU A 3 19.12 -2.35 -6.97
N TYR A 4 18.10 -1.78 -6.31
CA TYR A 4 16.82 -1.36 -6.88
C TYR A 4 16.19 -2.30 -7.92
N SER A 5 15.41 -3.27 -7.43
CA SER A 5 14.29 -3.81 -8.21
C SER A 5 13.00 -3.13 -7.74
N PRO A 6 12.59 -1.99 -8.35
CA PRO A 6 11.42 -1.20 -7.94
C PRO A 6 10.06 -1.89 -8.25
N PHE A 7 10.08 -3.17 -8.62
CA PHE A 7 8.86 -3.94 -8.92
C PHE A 7 8.55 -5.03 -7.90
N LEU A 8 9.45 -5.30 -6.94
CA LEU A 8 9.39 -6.52 -6.12
C LEU A 8 9.48 -6.29 -4.61
N SER A 9 9.34 -5.05 -4.13
CA SER A 9 9.28 -4.84 -2.68
C SER A 9 7.80 -4.85 -2.23
N PRO A 10 7.39 -5.75 -1.31
CA PRO A 10 6.02 -5.80 -0.80
C PRO A 10 5.50 -4.47 -0.21
N ILE A 11 6.43 -3.62 0.22
CA ILE A 11 6.12 -2.28 0.72
C ILE A 11 5.64 -1.32 -0.38
N GLU A 12 6.12 -1.46 -1.61
CA GLU A 12 5.66 -0.64 -2.75
C GLU A 12 4.21 -1.00 -3.11
N GLU A 13 3.87 -2.29 -3.10
CA GLU A 13 2.50 -2.78 -3.30
C GLU A 13 1.55 -2.28 -2.21
N CYS A 14 2.01 -2.26 -0.96
CA CYS A 14 1.27 -1.67 0.16
C CYS A 14 0.97 -0.18 -0.07
N TRP A 15 2.00 0.61 -0.44
CA TRP A 15 1.81 2.02 -0.77
C TRP A 15 0.92 2.24 -1.99
N SER A 16 0.97 1.35 -2.98
CA SER A 16 0.08 1.39 -4.15
C SER A 16 -1.39 1.25 -3.74
N LYS A 17 -1.71 0.28 -2.87
CA LYS A 17 -3.08 0.08 -2.34
C LYS A 17 -3.55 1.28 -1.52
N ILE A 18 -2.71 1.83 -0.63
CA ILE A 18 -3.03 3.01 0.19
C ILE A 18 -3.30 4.23 -0.71
N LYS A 19 -2.40 4.53 -1.65
CA LYS A 19 -2.56 5.66 -2.59
C LYS A 19 -3.81 5.50 -3.46
N LYS A 20 -4.14 4.29 -3.90
CA LYS A 20 -5.36 4.00 -4.66
C LYS A 20 -6.61 4.28 -3.83
N ASN A 21 -6.61 3.92 -2.55
CA ASN A 21 -7.72 4.17 -1.65
C ASN A 21 -7.93 5.67 -1.40
N ILE A 22 -6.84 6.40 -1.15
CA ILE A 22 -6.88 7.86 -0.97
C ILE A 22 -7.32 8.57 -2.25
N ARG A 23 -6.86 8.13 -3.44
CA ARG A 23 -7.23 8.77 -4.72
C ARG A 23 -8.68 8.50 -5.13
N ARG A 24 -9.26 7.38 -4.70
CA ARG A 24 -10.64 7.02 -5.02
C ARG A 24 -11.68 7.88 -4.28
N ASN A 25 -11.29 8.45 -3.14
CA ASN A 25 -12.13 9.35 -2.35
C ASN A 25 -11.52 10.76 -2.36
N PRO A 26 -12.11 11.78 -2.98
CA PRO A 26 -11.57 13.14 -2.93
C PRO A 26 -11.33 13.58 -1.48
N LEU A 27 -10.21 14.26 -1.24
CA LEU A 27 -9.87 14.79 0.07
C LEU A 27 -10.82 15.94 0.38
N ASP A 28 -11.59 15.81 1.45
CA ASP A 28 -12.41 16.91 1.94
C ASP A 28 -11.52 17.89 2.73
N LYS A 29 -11.84 19.19 2.75
CA LYS A 29 -10.97 20.22 3.36
C LYS A 29 -10.70 20.00 4.85
N SER A 30 -11.56 19.24 5.53
CA SER A 30 -11.45 18.88 6.95
C SER A 30 -10.82 17.51 7.20
N ASP A 31 -10.51 16.77 6.14
CA ASP A 31 -10.06 15.38 6.22
C ASP A 31 -8.53 15.36 6.36
N MET A 32 -8.04 15.02 7.57
CA MET A 32 -6.60 14.92 7.80
C MET A 32 -6.05 13.70 7.05
N LEU A 33 -5.18 13.96 6.08
CA LEU A 33 -4.47 12.94 5.28
C LEU A 33 -3.91 11.81 6.17
N THR A 34 -3.40 12.15 7.35
CA THR A 34 -2.87 11.21 8.34
C THR A 34 -3.90 10.21 8.85
N SER A 35 -5.14 10.65 9.09
CA SER A 35 -6.23 9.79 9.58
C SER A 35 -6.64 8.78 8.50
N ARG A 36 -6.71 9.23 7.24
CA ARG A 36 -6.96 8.32 6.11
C ARG A 36 -5.83 7.35 5.84
N ILE A 37 -4.58 7.75 6.00
CA ILE A 37 -3.45 6.81 5.89
C ILE A 37 -3.60 5.72 6.97
N ALA A 38 -3.94 6.10 8.20
CA ALA A 38 -4.17 5.15 9.28
C ALA A 38 -5.36 4.21 8.98
N GLU A 39 -6.47 4.73 8.46
CA GLU A 39 -7.62 3.90 8.05
C GLU A 39 -7.31 2.99 6.86
N ALA A 40 -6.63 3.51 5.84
CA ALA A 40 -6.20 2.72 4.70
C ALA A 40 -5.23 1.60 5.11
N CYS A 41 -4.31 1.87 6.05
CA CYS A 41 -3.45 0.85 6.65
C CYS A 41 -4.27 -0.22 7.39
N LYS A 42 -5.34 0.15 8.11
CA LYS A 42 -6.23 -0.83 8.77
C LYS A 42 -7.02 -1.70 7.79
N GLN A 43 -7.25 -1.22 6.56
CA GLN A 43 -7.90 -2.00 5.50
C GLN A 43 -6.95 -2.98 4.81
N VAL A 44 -5.63 -2.89 5.05
CA VAL A 44 -4.68 -3.90 4.58
C VAL A 44 -4.86 -5.16 5.40
N THR A 45 -5.24 -6.25 4.75
CA THR A 45 -5.45 -7.54 5.40
C THR A 45 -4.16 -8.37 5.38
N VAL A 46 -4.07 -9.38 6.26
CA VAL A 46 -2.95 -10.34 6.26
C VAL A 46 -2.86 -11.07 4.92
N ALA A 47 -3.99 -11.33 4.25
CA ALA A 47 -4.02 -11.96 2.93
C ALA A 47 -3.39 -11.07 1.84
N ASP A 48 -3.58 -9.74 1.91
CA ASP A 48 -2.89 -8.80 1.01
C ASP A 48 -1.38 -8.87 1.21
N CYS A 49 -0.92 -8.84 2.48
CA CYS A 49 0.49 -8.94 2.81
C CYS A 49 1.11 -10.25 2.31
N GLN A 50 0.43 -11.38 2.51
CA GLN A 50 0.88 -12.68 2.02
C GLN A 50 0.92 -12.72 0.49
N GLY A 51 -0.06 -12.11 -0.19
CA GLY A 51 -0.07 -11.97 -1.64
C GLY A 51 1.12 -11.18 -2.17
N TRP A 52 1.47 -10.06 -1.52
CA TRP A 52 2.60 -9.22 -1.90
C TRP A 52 3.95 -9.89 -1.66
N ILE A 53 4.11 -10.59 -0.53
CA ILE A 53 5.33 -11.37 -0.23
C ILE A 53 5.49 -12.47 -1.28
N ARG A 54 4.43 -13.23 -1.56
CA ARG A 54 4.46 -14.29 -2.55
C ARG A 54 4.75 -13.77 -3.96
N HIS A 55 4.22 -12.60 -4.33
CA HIS A 55 4.52 -11.97 -5.61
C HIS A 55 5.99 -11.51 -5.69
N ALA A 56 6.56 -11.05 -4.58
CA ALA A 56 7.96 -10.67 -4.47
C ALA A 56 8.93 -11.86 -4.46
N GLU A 57 8.51 -13.04 -3.99
CA GLU A 57 9.33 -14.27 -3.96
C GLU A 57 9.30 -15.07 -5.26
N ILE A 58 8.25 -14.92 -6.10
CA ILE A 58 8.08 -15.68 -7.34
C ILE A 58 8.91 -15.11 -8.51
N TYR A 59 9.56 -13.96 -8.33
CA TYR A 59 10.41 -13.28 -9.31
C TYR A 59 11.83 -13.06 -8.78
#